data_AF-A0AB33JLX0-F1
#
_entry.id   AF-A0AB33JLX0-F1
#
_cell.length_a   1.000
_cell.length_b   1.000
_cell.length_c   1.000
_cell.angle_alpha   90.00
_cell.angle_beta   90.00
_cell.angle_gamma   90.00
#
_symmetry.space_group_name_H-M   'P 1'
#
loop_
_entity.id
_entity.type
_entity.pdbx_description
1 polymer ?
#
loop_
_entity_poly.entity_id
_entity_poly.type
_entity_poly.pdbx_seq_one_letter_code
_entity_poly.pdbx_strand_id
1 'polypeptide(L)'
;MASQRFALTFPGDPGSHGEQDVVVVESTGVTGPGGHPVYADPTGIVRAEISDRGEVRMLASGGHQMPRTPMTAEPVPGGGEQGGLPS
;
A
#
# COMPACT_ATOMS: atom_id res chain seq x y z
N MET A 1 4.81 -15.34 11.67
CA MET A 1 3.64 -14.56 11.24
C MET A 1 4.03 -13.91 9.92
N ALA A 2 3.38 -14.27 8.81
CA ALA A 2 3.72 -13.67 7.52
C ALA A 2 3.41 -12.18 7.55
N SER A 3 4.38 -11.33 7.23
CA SER A 3 4.16 -9.90 7.10
C SER A 3 3.17 -9.67 5.95
N GLN A 4 1.95 -9.25 6.28
CA GLN A 4 0.95 -8.88 5.28
C GLN A 4 1.47 -7.67 4.50
N ARG A 5 1.47 -7.78 3.18
CA ARG A 5 1.87 -6.71 2.25
C ARG A 5 0.68 -6.30 1.42
N PHE A 6 0.62 -5.02 1.09
CA PHE A 6 -0.40 -4.46 0.20
C PHE A 6 0.26 -3.66 -0.91
N ALA A 7 -0.29 -3.75 -2.12
CA ALA A 7 0.04 -2.86 -3.22
C ALA A 7 -0.98 -1.72 -3.24
N LEU A 8 -0.49 -0.49 -3.09
CA LEU A 8 -1.26 0.73 -3.21
C LEU A 8 -1.10 1.25 -4.64
N THR A 9 -2.20 1.32 -5.38
CA THR A 9 -2.20 1.88 -6.74
C THR A 9 -2.63 3.35 -6.68
N PHE A 10 -1.71 4.22 -7.07
CA PHE A 10 -1.93 5.66 -7.18
C PHE A 10 -2.25 6.01 -8.62
N PRO A 11 -3.36 6.72 -8.88
CA PRO A 11 -3.68 7.17 -10.22
C PRO A 11 -2.63 8.18 -10.72
N GLY A 12 -2.34 8.11 -12.01
CA GLY A 12 -1.58 9.13 -12.72
C GLY A 12 -2.26 10.51 -12.66
N ASP A 13 -1.56 11.55 -13.09
CA ASP A 13 -2.07 12.93 -13.08
C ASP A 13 -3.43 13.03 -13.78
N PRO A 14 -4.48 13.59 -13.14
CA PRO A 14 -5.76 13.78 -13.79
C PRO A 14 -5.58 14.68 -15.02
N GLY A 15 -5.98 14.18 -16.19
CA GLY A 15 -5.81 14.88 -17.47
C GLY A 15 -4.53 14.50 -18.24
N SER A 16 -3.67 13.67 -17.66
CA SER A 16 -2.56 13.03 -18.35
C SER A 16 -2.81 11.52 -18.39
N HIS A 17 -2.52 10.85 -19.50
CA HIS A 17 -2.41 9.39 -19.53
C HIS A 17 -1.09 8.96 -18.85
N GLY A 18 -0.86 9.50 -17.65
CA GLY A 18 0.33 9.24 -16.86
C GLY A 18 0.28 7.81 -16.32
N GLU A 19 1.44 7.20 -16.20
CA GLU A 19 1.58 5.86 -15.64
C GLU A 19 1.02 5.82 -14.22
N GLN A 20 0.28 4.75 -13.90
CA GLN A 20 -0.16 4.48 -12.54
C GLN A 20 1.07 4.09 -11.71
N ASP A 21 1.21 4.70 -10.54
CA ASP A 21 2.31 4.37 -9.64
C ASP A 21 1.84 3.31 -8.64
N VAL A 22 2.59 2.21 -8.50
CA VAL A 22 2.25 1.10 -7.60
C VAL A 22 3.30 1.03 -6.51
N VAL A 23 2.89 1.26 -5.27
CA VAL A 23 3.77 1.21 -4.10
C VAL A 23 3.41 0.01 -3.22
N VAL A 24 4.39 -0.82 -2.93
CA VAL A 24 4.22 -1.93 -1.98
C VAL A 24 4.50 -1.44 -0.57
N VAL A 25 3.55 -1.66 0.34
CA VAL A 25 3.65 -1.33 1.76
C VAL A 25 3.59 -2.58 2.62
N GLU A 26 4.31 -2.56 3.73
CA GLU A 26 4.40 -3.67 4.68
C GLU A 26 3.86 -3.28 6.05
N SER A 27 3.32 -4.25 6.79
CA SER A 27 2.80 -4.00 8.13
C SER A 27 3.90 -3.51 9.06
N THR A 28 3.68 -2.35 9.68
CA THR A 28 4.61 -1.75 10.65
C THR A 28 4.44 -2.29 12.07
N GLY A 29 3.40 -3.09 12.31
CA GLY A 29 3.00 -3.54 13.65
C GLY A 29 2.38 -2.45 14.53
N VAL A 30 2.14 -1.25 13.98
CA VAL A 30 1.49 -0.12 14.69
C VAL A 30 0.03 -0.03 14.26
N THR A 31 -0.85 0.36 15.19
CA THR A 31 -2.26 0.68 14.90
C THR A 31 -2.43 2.17 14.67
N GLY A 32 -3.17 2.54 13.63
CA GLY A 32 -3.42 3.92 13.24
C GLY A 32 -4.59 4.56 14.01
N PRO A 33 -4.87 5.83 13.74
CA PRO A 33 -5.90 6.60 14.44
C PRO A 33 -7.33 6.13 14.17
N GLY A 34 -7.59 5.39 13.09
CA GLY A 34 -8.88 4.75 12.81
C GLY A 34 -9.01 3.36 13.43
N GLY A 35 -7.98 2.86 14.12
CA GLY A 35 -8.01 1.56 14.79
C GLY A 35 -7.60 0.38 13.89
N HIS A 36 -7.07 0.65 12.70
CA HIS A 36 -6.59 -0.40 11.79
C HIS A 36 -5.05 -0.46 11.72
N PRO A 37 -4.47 -1.58 11.26
CA PRO A 37 -3.02 -1.70 11.13
C PRO A 37 -2.45 -0.68 10.15
N VAL A 38 -1.28 -0.15 10.49
CA VAL A 38 -0.55 0.79 9.65
C VAL A 38 0.50 0.04 8.83
N TYR A 39 0.47 0.30 7.54
CA TYR A 39 1.42 -0.17 6.56
C TYR A 39 2.29 0.98 6.10
N ALA A 40 3.57 0.71 5.86
CA ALA A 40 4.50 1.69 5.33
C ALA A 40 5.35 1.07 4.23
N ASP A 41 5.74 1.87 3.25
CA ASP A 41 6.76 1.47 2.29
C ASP A 41 8.15 1.48 2.96
N PRO A 42 9.18 0.85 2.34
CA PRO A 42 10.53 0.79 2.90
C PRO A 42 11.18 2.15 3.16
N THR A 43 10.79 3.20 2.44
CA THR A 43 11.29 4.56 2.63
C THR A 43 10.58 5.31 3.76
N GLY A 44 9.41 4.83 4.19
CA GLY A 44 8.57 5.45 5.22
C GLY A 44 7.85 6.72 4.76
N ILE A 45 7.90 7.05 3.47
CA ILE A 45 7.22 8.22 2.87
C ILE A 45 5.72 7.94 2.76
N VAL A 46 5.37 6.76 2.25
CA VAL A 46 4.01 6.27 2.09
C VAL A 46 3.65 5.49 3.33
N ARG A 47 2.75 6.07 4.13
CA ARG A 47 2.20 5.43 5.31
C ARG A 47 0.69 5.44 5.21
N ALA A 48 0.07 4.27 5.36
CA ALA A 48 -1.37 4.11 5.19
C ALA A 48 -1.94 3.18 6.25
N GLU A 49 -3.06 3.56 6.80
CA GLU A 49 -3.91 2.68 7.57
C GLU A 49 -4.79 1.90 6.59
N ILE A 50 -4.75 0.56 6.63
CA ILE A 50 -5.51 -0.31 5.72
C ILE A 50 -6.42 -1.20 6.54
N SER A 51 -7.72 -1.15 6.23
CA SER A 51 -8.73 -1.99 6.86
C SER A 51 -8.72 -3.41 6.27
N ASP A 52 -9.28 -4.38 6.97
CA ASP A 52 -9.42 -5.77 6.47
C ASP A 52 -10.24 -5.84 5.16
N ARG A 53 -11.06 -4.82 4.90
CA ARG A 53 -11.84 -4.63 3.66
C ARG A 53 -11.06 -3.99 2.50
N GLY A 54 -9.78 -3.66 2.69
CA GLY A 54 -8.97 -2.94 1.69
C GLY A 54 -9.22 -1.43 1.64
N GLU A 55 -9.95 -0.86 2.60
CA GLU A 55 -10.13 0.59 2.69
C GLU A 55 -8.82 1.25 3.13
N VAL A 56 -8.34 2.22 2.34
CA VAL A 56 -7.05 2.88 2.55
C VAL A 56 -7.23 4.28 3.10
N ARG A 57 -6.53 4.58 4.18
CA ARG A 57 -6.45 5.91 4.78
C ARG A 57 -5.00 6.35 4.91
N MET A 58 -4.59 7.28 4.04
CA MET A 58 -3.24 7.82 4.06
C MET A 58 -2.96 8.57 5.38
N LEU A 59 -1.80 8.29 5.98
CA LEU A 59 -1.26 8.99 7.13
C LEU A 59 -0.14 9.91 6.63
N ALA A 60 -0.42 11.20 6.52
CA ALA A 60 0.58 12.18 6.12
C ALA A 60 1.63 12.34 7.24
N SER A 61 2.91 12.15 6.92
CA SER A 61 4.03 12.26 7.88
C SER A 61 4.41 13.70 8.25
N GLY A 62 3.78 14.73 7.69
CA GLY A 62 4.07 16.14 7.97
C GLY A 62 3.59 17.06 6.83
N GLY A 63 3.35 18.34 7.14
CA GLY A 63 2.59 19.28 6.30
C GLY A 63 3.09 19.47 4.86
N HIS A 64 2.12 19.76 3.97
CA HIS A 64 2.20 20.12 2.55
C HIS A 64 2.21 19.03 1.48
N GLN A 65 2.50 17.77 1.77
CA GLN A 65 2.26 16.71 0.78
C GLN A 65 0.97 16.02 1.17
N MET A 66 -0.15 16.36 0.53
CA MET A 66 -1.28 15.44 0.43
C MET A 66 -0.80 14.35 -0.53
N PRO A 67 -0.39 13.16 -0.04
CA PRO A 67 -0.11 12.06 -0.95
C PRO A 67 -1.42 11.82 -1.68
N ARG A 68 -1.37 11.66 -3.02
CA ARG A 68 -2.55 11.30 -3.80
C ARG A 68 -3.26 10.15 -3.09
N THR A 69 -4.56 10.26 -2.88
CA THR A 69 -5.31 9.14 -2.29
C THR A 69 -5.16 7.96 -3.25
N PRO A 70 -4.56 6.84 -2.79
CA PRO A 70 -4.51 5.64 -3.62
C PRO A 70 -5.94 5.20 -3.91
N MET A 71 -6.20 4.75 -5.14
CA MET A 71 -7.54 4.31 -5.55
C MET A 71 -7.88 2.94 -4.98
N THR A 72 -6.86 2.09 -4.76
CA THR A 72 -7.04 0.70 -4.36
C THR A 72 -5.87 0.22 -3.52
N ALA A 73 -6.15 -0.64 -2.53
CA ALA A 73 -5.17 -1.51 -1.90
C ALA A 73 -5.51 -2.96 -2.20
N GLU A 74 -4.55 -3.71 -2.72
CA GLU A 74 -4.70 -5.15 -2.95
C GLU A 74 -3.67 -5.93 -2.14
N PRO A 75 -4.07 -7.01 -1.44
CA PRO A 75 -3.13 -7.84 -0.72
C PRO A 75 -2.17 -8.50 -1.71
N VAL A 76 -0.87 -8.33 -1.49
CA VAL A 76 0.16 -9.00 -2.29
C VAL A 76 0.36 -10.38 -1.68
N PRO A 77 0.12 -11.48 -2.43
CA PRO A 77 0.44 -12.81 -1.95
C PRO A 77 1.94 -12.83 -1.60
N GLY A 78 2.27 -13.21 -0.37
CA GLY A 78 3.65 -13.50 -0.02
C GLY A 78 4.08 -14.72 -0.82
N GLY A 79 4.74 -14.50 -1.96
CA GLY A 79 4.96 -15.48 -3.01
C GLY A 79 5.15 -16.91 -2.49
N GLY A 80 4.12 -17.73 -2.66
CA GLY A 80 4.34 -19.14 -2.92
C GLY A 80 4.98 -19.22 -4.31
N GLU A 81 6.16 -19.83 -4.37
CA GLU A 81 6.66 -20.61 -5.51
C GLU A 81 6.19 -20.17 -6.91
N GLN A 82 7.07 -19.49 -7.65
CA GLN A 82 7.03 -19.53 -9.11
C GLN A 82 7.03 -21.01 -9.53
N GLY A 83 5.97 -21.41 -10.23
CA GLY A 83 5.70 -22.80 -10.58
C GLY A 83 6.93 -23.50 -11.16
N GLY A 84 7.22 -24.67 -10.61
CA GLY A 84 8.09 -25.63 -11.28
C GLY A 84 7.56 -25.86 -12.68
N LEU A 85 8.39 -25.58 -13.68
CA LEU A 85 8.17 -26.09 -15.03
C LEU A 85 8.29 -27.62 -14.96
N PRO A 86 7.26 -28.41 -15.26
CA PRO A 86 7.49 -29.81 -15.58
C PRO A 86 8.21 -29.87 -16.93
N SER A 87 9.39 -30.51 -16.97
CA SER A 87 9.98 -31.05 -18.21
C SER A 87 9.77 -32.56 -18.22
#